data_AF-A0A2T9YSG3-F1
#
_entry.id   AF-A0A2T9YSG3-F1
#
_cell.length_a   1.000
_cell.length_b   1.000
_cell.length_c   1.000
_cell.angle_alpha   90.00
_cell.angle_beta   90.00
_cell.angle_gamma   90.00
#
_symmetry.space_group_name_H-M   'P 1'
#
loop_
_entity.id
_entity.type
_entity.pdbx_description
1 polymer ?
#
loop_
_entity_poly.entity_id
_entity_poly.type
_entity_poly.pdbx_seq_one_letter_code
_entity_poly.pdbx_strand_id
1 'polypeptide(L)'
;MSQSETQYLSDIYEEADQDNYFSDSTEDFDFIQSNEADNVFSCKINSQNLYTILDLDSIEKKKNNDVAQISVLTELEFPIAQLLLQSFSWNQESIFEKFIDAPEKVAKELGLVLNQDNILIKNVENFVCPILREEGTLETFALSCGHRYCIGCYRRYLVEKIKENHICIQCPEFNCNILLSYKDIEVLVDVSDYLLYKQKVLLDYVNSAPSLKWCPAPDCQYAIECSVTSSSLSHTIPTIKCKCEHSFCFRCGKPGHSPALCEMCRLWDEKCQNDSETRNWIVSFTKECPKCKATIEKNGGCNHMSCVKCKFEFCWICLGGWNLHQNNYKCNIYKKSNEDDSAISSKASLDRYLHHYTRFNNHAQSIKLTGQLLLKADQNISSVQRKTSLSWIELHFLHNAVTTLANARTVLQWTYVFAFFLKRNNNSIIFEDNQSDLESAVEQLNSIIEKTIDSESIEEIKKTVLNLSSYVSKRQQVLIEDVLSGYADNRWEFIERLKR
;
A
#
# COMPACT_ATOMS: atom_id res chain seq x y z
N MET A 1 -37.38 79.60 -6.63
CA MET A 1 -36.30 79.76 -5.62
C MET A 1 -36.15 78.40 -4.96
N SER A 2 -35.27 77.57 -5.55
CA SER A 2 -34.00 77.07 -4.94
C SER A 2 -34.28 75.94 -3.95
N GLN A 3 -33.99 74.69 -4.33
CA GLN A 3 -32.80 73.91 -3.90
C GLN A 3 -32.94 73.47 -2.43
N SER A 4 -32.59 72.29 -1.94
CA SER A 4 -31.89 71.08 -2.39
C SER A 4 -31.87 70.13 -1.17
N GLU A 5 -31.20 68.98 -1.30
CA GLU A 5 -30.56 68.22 -0.20
C GLU A 5 -31.31 67.04 0.47
N THR A 6 -30.83 65.87 0.07
CA THR A 6 -30.56 64.63 0.81
C THR A 6 -29.74 64.81 2.11
N GLN A 7 -29.98 63.97 3.14
CA GLN A 7 -29.00 63.29 4.04
C GLN A 7 -29.74 62.74 5.30
N TYR A 8 -29.66 61.45 5.67
CA TYR A 8 -28.58 60.65 6.31
C TYR A 8 -28.51 60.76 7.85
N LEU A 9 -28.36 59.58 8.49
CA LEU A 9 -27.83 59.30 9.85
C LEU A 9 -28.69 59.88 11.02
N SER A 10 -28.78 59.29 12.21
CA SER A 10 -27.77 58.62 13.05
C SER A 10 -28.41 57.85 14.22
N ASP A 11 -27.63 56.99 14.86
CA ASP A 11 -27.85 56.25 16.12
C ASP A 11 -28.36 57.10 17.31
N ILE A 12 -28.94 56.46 18.35
CA ILE A 12 -28.68 56.68 19.81
C ILE A 12 -29.70 55.93 20.73
N TYR A 13 -29.12 55.11 21.64
CA TYR A 13 -29.39 54.80 23.08
C TYR A 13 -30.78 54.55 23.71
N GLU A 14 -30.80 53.57 24.64
CA GLU A 14 -31.18 53.69 26.08
C GLU A 14 -30.89 52.32 26.77
N GLU A 15 -29.84 52.15 27.60
CA GLU A 15 -29.66 52.47 29.04
C GLU A 15 -30.56 51.73 30.06
N ALA A 16 -29.91 51.01 30.98
CA ALA A 16 -30.36 50.80 32.36
C ALA A 16 -29.16 50.45 33.27
N ASP A 17 -28.87 51.36 34.19
CA ASP A 17 -27.87 51.32 35.27
C ASP A 17 -28.25 50.40 36.45
N GLN A 18 -27.24 49.87 37.18
CA GLN A 18 -26.88 50.28 38.56
C GLN A 18 -25.84 49.35 39.24
N ASP A 19 -24.64 49.90 39.43
CA ASP A 19 -23.85 50.05 40.68
C ASP A 19 -23.43 48.81 41.54
N ASN A 20 -22.13 48.46 41.62
CA ASN A 20 -21.03 48.97 42.49
C ASN A 20 -20.94 48.19 43.86
N TYR A 21 -19.82 47.85 44.52
CA TYR A 21 -18.38 48.14 44.44
C TYR A 21 -17.69 47.29 45.55
N PHE A 22 -16.51 46.67 45.34
CA PHE A 22 -15.30 46.75 46.20
C PHE A 22 -14.23 45.68 45.87
N SER A 23 -12.99 46.14 45.86
CA SER A 23 -11.71 45.49 45.52
C SER A 23 -10.94 44.95 46.73
N ASP A 24 -10.10 43.91 46.54
CA ASP A 24 -8.68 43.82 46.98
C ASP A 24 -8.07 42.49 46.45
N SER A 25 -6.96 42.50 45.68
CA SER A 25 -5.55 42.12 46.04
C SER A 25 -5.41 40.69 46.62
N THR A 26 -4.47 39.79 46.28
CA THR A 26 -3.04 39.82 45.92
C THR A 26 -2.62 38.48 45.24
N GLU A 27 -1.38 38.43 44.77
CA GLU A 27 -0.59 37.35 44.15
C GLU A 27 -0.60 35.96 44.85
N ASP A 28 -0.58 34.86 44.09
CA ASP A 28 0.52 33.85 43.99
C ASP A 28 0.11 32.42 43.53
N PHE A 29 0.72 32.01 42.42
CA PHE A 29 1.50 30.77 42.17
C PHE A 29 0.94 29.33 42.41
N ASP A 30 0.68 28.65 41.28
CA ASP A 30 0.97 27.26 40.87
C ASP A 30 0.34 25.97 41.46
N PHE A 31 -0.14 25.17 40.48
CA PHE A 31 -0.10 23.71 40.29
C PHE A 31 -1.19 22.79 40.91
N ILE A 32 -2.06 22.19 40.07
CA ILE A 32 -2.05 20.77 39.63
C ILE A 32 -3.30 20.43 38.78
N GLN A 33 -3.06 19.60 37.76
CA GLN A 33 -3.94 19.00 36.75
C GLN A 33 -5.23 18.33 37.26
N SER A 34 -6.29 18.41 36.44
CA SER A 34 -7.08 17.25 36.03
C SER A 34 -7.76 17.46 34.67
N ASN A 35 -7.58 16.47 33.80
CA ASN A 35 -8.27 16.30 32.52
C ASN A 35 -9.68 15.75 32.78
N GLU A 36 -10.70 16.33 32.14
CA GLU A 36 -11.83 15.58 31.58
C GLU A 36 -12.24 16.18 30.24
N ALA A 37 -12.58 15.27 29.33
CA ALA A 37 -12.76 15.46 27.91
C ALA A 37 -14.22 15.74 27.50
N ASP A 38 -14.38 15.97 26.19
CA ASP A 38 -15.51 15.56 25.34
C ASP A 38 -16.43 16.67 24.80
N ASN A 39 -16.14 17.11 23.57
CA ASN A 39 -16.94 16.69 22.40
C ASN A 39 -16.42 17.33 21.11
N VAL A 40 -15.63 16.56 20.35
CA VAL A 40 -15.46 16.77 18.90
C VAL A 40 -15.51 15.38 18.26
N PHE A 41 -16.60 15.11 17.55
CA PHE A 41 -16.75 13.91 16.71
C PHE A 41 -15.58 13.84 15.72
N SER A 42 -14.66 12.92 15.98
CA SER A 42 -13.50 12.67 15.12
C SER A 42 -13.66 11.30 14.48
N CYS A 43 -13.80 11.26 13.16
CA CYS A 43 -13.51 10.05 12.40
C CYS A 43 -11.98 9.90 12.30
N LYS A 44 -11.33 9.65 13.45
CA LYS A 44 -9.96 9.15 13.48
C LYS A 44 -10.03 7.65 13.23
N ILE A 45 -9.97 7.22 11.97
CA ILE A 45 -9.45 5.88 11.70
C ILE A 45 -7.96 5.95 12.06
N ASN A 46 -7.66 5.56 13.30
CA ASN A 46 -6.32 5.55 13.85
C ASN A 46 -5.45 4.62 13.01
N SER A 47 -4.66 5.18 12.07
CA SER A 47 -3.84 4.40 11.14
C SER A 47 -2.79 3.53 11.86
N GLN A 48 -2.55 3.78 13.15
CA GLN A 48 -1.63 3.03 14.00
C GLN A 48 -2.16 1.67 14.48
N ASN A 49 -3.46 1.35 14.34
CA ASN A 49 -4.06 0.10 14.87
C ASN A 49 -4.58 -0.88 13.80
N LEU A 50 -4.34 -0.62 12.50
CA LEU A 50 -4.89 -1.45 11.42
C LEU A 50 -4.05 -2.68 11.07
N TYR A 51 -2.76 -2.67 11.42
CA TYR A 51 -1.86 -3.75 11.11
C TYR A 51 -0.66 -3.82 12.06
N THR A 52 -0.05 -4.99 12.16
CA THR A 52 1.22 -5.22 12.85
C THR A 52 2.25 -5.78 11.88
N ILE A 53 3.52 -5.45 12.10
CA ILE A 53 4.64 -5.95 11.28
C ILE A 53 5.38 -7.00 12.09
N LEU A 54 5.40 -8.23 11.58
CA LEU A 54 5.99 -9.40 12.20
C LEU A 54 7.32 -9.73 11.52
N ASP A 55 8.37 -9.94 12.31
CA ASP A 55 9.61 -10.58 11.84
C ASP A 55 9.47 -12.10 11.81
N LEU A 56 10.48 -12.79 11.27
CA LEU A 56 10.47 -14.25 11.14
C LEU A 56 10.27 -14.95 12.48
N ASP A 57 10.96 -14.51 13.53
CA ASP A 57 10.85 -15.11 14.86
C ASP A 57 9.43 -14.96 15.43
N SER A 58 8.79 -13.81 15.20
CA SER A 58 7.41 -13.57 15.64
C SER A 58 6.41 -14.46 14.90
N ILE A 59 6.60 -14.65 13.59
CA ILE A 59 5.76 -15.54 12.78
C ILE A 59 5.97 -17.01 13.20
N GLU A 60 7.22 -17.42 13.43
CA GLU A 60 7.53 -18.77 13.89
C GLU A 60 6.95 -19.05 15.28
N LYS A 61 7.03 -18.09 16.21
CA LYS A 61 6.34 -18.16 17.51
C LYS A 61 4.83 -18.29 17.35
N LYS A 62 4.20 -17.47 16.49
CA LYS A 62 2.76 -17.53 16.23
C LYS A 62 2.34 -18.90 15.70
N LYS A 63 3.03 -19.41 14.66
CA LYS A 63 2.82 -20.76 14.12
C LYS A 63 2.97 -21.83 15.21
N ASN A 64 4.03 -21.76 16.02
CA ASN A 64 4.28 -22.74 17.08
C ASN A 64 3.22 -22.69 18.18
N ASN A 65 2.68 -21.51 18.49
CA ASN A 65 1.56 -21.37 19.43
C ASN A 65 0.29 -22.02 18.88
N ASP A 66 -0.03 -21.83 17.60
CA ASP A 66 -1.20 -22.47 16.97
C ASP A 66 -1.05 -24.01 16.96
N VAL A 67 0.16 -24.52 16.67
CA VAL A 67 0.46 -25.96 16.77
C VAL A 67 0.33 -26.46 18.20
N ALA A 68 0.83 -25.72 19.19
CA ALA A 68 0.72 -26.09 20.60
C ALA A 68 -0.74 -26.13 21.06
N GLN A 69 -1.59 -25.18 20.62
CA GLN A 69 -3.01 -25.18 20.92
C GLN A 69 -3.70 -26.44 20.36
N ILE A 70 -3.46 -26.78 19.10
CA ILE A 70 -4.03 -28.00 18.50
C ILE A 70 -3.48 -29.26 19.18
N SER A 71 -2.19 -29.29 19.51
CA SER A 71 -1.57 -30.40 20.25
C SER A 71 -2.26 -30.65 21.60
N VAL A 72 -2.55 -29.59 22.35
CA VAL A 72 -3.29 -29.71 23.63
C VAL A 72 -4.74 -30.18 23.42
N LEU A 73 -5.43 -29.62 22.42
CA LEU A 73 -6.86 -29.92 22.20
C LEU A 73 -7.12 -31.31 21.61
N THR A 74 -6.17 -31.85 20.86
CA THR A 74 -6.28 -33.16 20.21
C THR A 74 -5.50 -34.27 20.92
N GLU A 75 -4.77 -33.93 22.00
CA GLU A 75 -3.85 -34.83 22.73
C GLU A 75 -2.77 -35.47 21.84
N LEU A 76 -2.47 -34.85 20.68
CA LEU A 76 -1.45 -35.31 19.76
C LEU A 76 -0.08 -34.73 20.11
N GLU A 77 0.99 -35.49 19.83
CA GLU A 77 2.34 -34.95 19.90
C GLU A 77 2.54 -33.77 18.94
N PHE A 78 3.37 -32.81 19.33
CA PHE A 78 3.64 -31.59 18.56
C PHE A 78 3.96 -31.83 17.07
N PRO A 79 4.79 -32.81 16.66
CA PRO A 79 5.05 -33.09 15.25
C PRO A 79 3.82 -33.54 14.47
N ILE A 80 2.94 -34.33 15.10
CA ILE A 80 1.71 -34.82 14.48
C ILE A 80 0.66 -33.70 14.41
N ALA A 81 0.55 -32.88 15.46
CA ALA A 81 -0.32 -31.70 15.45
C ALA A 81 0.07 -30.70 14.35
N GLN A 82 1.37 -30.52 14.08
CA GLN A 82 1.81 -29.68 12.98
C GLN A 82 1.42 -30.27 11.61
N LEU A 83 1.60 -31.58 11.40
CA LEU A 83 1.19 -32.24 10.16
C LEU A 83 -0.32 -32.17 9.94
N LEU A 84 -1.11 -32.30 11.02
CA LEU A 84 -2.56 -32.14 10.99
C LEU A 84 -2.93 -30.73 10.52
N LEU A 85 -2.35 -29.70 11.12
CA LEU A 85 -2.55 -28.31 10.70
C LEU A 85 -2.17 -28.08 9.23
N GLN A 86 -1.00 -28.55 8.80
CA GLN A 86 -0.56 -28.44 7.41
C GLN A 86 -1.54 -29.13 6.44
N SER A 87 -2.05 -30.31 6.80
CA SER A 87 -3.00 -31.09 5.99
C SER A 87 -4.36 -30.38 5.81
N PHE A 88 -4.74 -29.54 6.77
CA PHE A 88 -5.95 -28.71 6.74
C PHE A 88 -5.68 -27.26 6.33
N SER A 89 -4.53 -26.97 5.71
CA SER A 89 -4.13 -25.61 5.32
C SER A 89 -4.28 -24.61 6.47
N TRP A 90 -3.83 -25.02 7.66
CA TRP A 90 -3.85 -24.24 8.89
C TRP A 90 -5.22 -23.73 9.35
N ASN A 91 -6.31 -24.27 8.78
CA ASN A 91 -7.67 -23.94 9.17
C ASN A 91 -8.08 -24.73 10.42
N GLN A 92 -8.00 -24.08 11.58
CA GLN A 92 -8.34 -24.69 12.86
C GLN A 92 -9.82 -25.11 12.93
N GLU A 93 -10.74 -24.29 12.42
CA GLU A 93 -12.19 -24.59 12.42
C GLU A 93 -12.49 -25.91 11.69
N SER A 94 -11.87 -26.12 10.52
CA SER A 94 -12.02 -27.36 9.75
C SER A 94 -11.51 -28.60 10.49
N ILE A 95 -10.49 -28.45 11.34
CA ILE A 95 -9.99 -29.53 12.19
C ILE A 95 -11.03 -29.85 13.27
N PHE A 96 -11.59 -28.84 13.93
CA PHE A 96 -12.64 -29.04 14.94
C PHE A 96 -13.85 -29.76 14.35
N GLU A 97 -14.30 -29.38 13.14
CA GLU A 97 -15.47 -29.99 12.50
C GLU A 97 -15.25 -31.43 12.03
N LYS A 98 -14.04 -31.80 11.59
CA LYS A 98 -13.79 -33.09 10.92
C LYS A 98 -13.00 -34.07 11.75
N PHE A 99 -11.98 -33.59 12.47
CA PHE A 99 -11.05 -34.45 13.19
C PHE A 99 -11.59 -34.89 14.56
N ILE A 100 -12.28 -34.01 15.29
CA ILE A 100 -12.76 -34.31 16.64
C ILE A 100 -13.79 -35.46 16.65
N ASP A 101 -14.66 -35.51 15.65
CA ASP A 101 -15.70 -36.54 15.58
C ASP A 101 -15.14 -37.93 15.25
N ALA A 102 -14.03 -38.02 14.51
CA ALA A 102 -13.47 -39.27 14.02
C ALA A 102 -11.93 -39.24 13.87
N PRO A 103 -11.17 -39.08 14.98
CA PRO A 103 -9.73 -38.82 14.92
C PRO A 103 -8.94 -39.94 14.25
N GLU A 104 -9.23 -41.20 14.58
CA GLU A 104 -8.51 -42.36 14.00
C GLU A 104 -8.76 -42.51 12.49
N LYS A 105 -9.99 -42.25 12.04
CA LYS A 105 -10.35 -42.35 10.63
C LYS A 105 -9.66 -41.26 9.82
N VAL A 106 -9.75 -40.01 10.29
CA VAL A 106 -9.12 -38.86 9.62
C VAL A 106 -7.60 -38.99 9.63
N ALA A 107 -7.01 -39.41 10.75
CA ALA A 107 -5.57 -39.68 10.83
C ALA A 107 -5.13 -40.72 9.79
N LYS A 108 -5.86 -41.84 9.65
CA LYS A 108 -5.54 -42.88 8.67
C LYS A 108 -5.69 -42.41 7.23
N GLU A 109 -6.74 -41.63 6.92
CA GLU A 109 -6.95 -41.06 5.58
C GLU A 109 -5.83 -40.09 5.19
N LEU A 110 -5.39 -39.25 6.12
CA LEU A 110 -4.28 -38.31 5.93
C LEU A 110 -2.89 -38.95 5.98
N GLY A 111 -2.77 -40.18 6.50
CA GLY A 111 -1.49 -40.86 6.70
C GLY A 111 -0.72 -40.37 7.93
N LEU A 112 -1.43 -39.89 8.95
CA LEU A 112 -0.87 -39.51 10.24
C LEU A 112 -0.71 -40.73 11.14
N VAL A 113 0.47 -40.87 11.74
CA VAL A 113 0.76 -41.93 12.71
C VAL A 113 0.62 -41.34 14.10
N LEU A 114 -0.41 -41.79 14.84
CA LEU A 114 -0.75 -41.22 16.15
C LEU A 114 0.23 -41.63 17.27
N ASN A 115 0.85 -42.80 17.15
CA ASN A 115 1.87 -43.31 18.06
C ASN A 115 3.16 -43.55 17.28
N GLN A 116 4.15 -42.65 17.43
CA GLN A 116 5.46 -42.85 16.82
C GLN A 116 6.29 -43.82 17.67
N ASP A 117 6.51 -45.04 17.17
CA ASP A 117 7.64 -45.83 17.64
C ASP A 117 8.94 -45.15 17.19
N ASN A 118 9.90 -45.03 18.11
CA ASN A 118 11.13 -44.26 17.94
C ASN A 118 11.79 -44.48 16.57
N ILE A 119 12.10 -43.36 15.94
CA ILE A 119 12.86 -43.26 14.69
C ILE A 119 14.27 -43.81 14.93
N LEU A 120 14.59 -44.95 14.31
CA LEU A 120 15.90 -45.58 14.47
C LEU A 120 16.61 -45.59 13.12
N ILE A 121 17.46 -44.58 12.91
CA ILE A 121 18.58 -44.73 11.99
C ILE A 121 19.34 -45.99 12.41
N LYS A 122 19.54 -46.88 11.45
CA LYS A 122 20.29 -48.13 11.66
C LYS A 122 21.28 -48.32 10.54
N ASN A 123 22.51 -48.66 10.91
CA ASN A 123 23.44 -49.29 9.99
C ASN A 123 23.02 -50.74 9.81
N VAL A 124 22.59 -51.09 8.60
CA VAL A 124 22.14 -52.44 8.26
C VAL A 124 23.17 -53.04 7.33
N GLU A 125 23.80 -54.12 7.77
CA GLU A 125 24.74 -54.90 6.96
C GLU A 125 24.00 -55.62 5.83
N ASN A 126 24.63 -55.69 4.66
CA ASN A 126 24.08 -56.31 3.44
C ASN A 126 22.68 -55.79 3.07
N PHE A 127 22.40 -54.51 3.33
CA PHE A 127 21.14 -53.90 2.96
C PHE A 127 21.13 -53.60 1.46
N VAL A 128 20.13 -54.11 0.75
CA VAL A 128 19.86 -53.75 -0.64
C VAL A 128 18.79 -52.67 -0.67
N CYS A 129 19.20 -51.44 -1.00
CA CYS A 129 18.23 -50.33 -1.04
C CYS A 129 17.25 -50.51 -2.21
N PRO A 130 15.92 -50.46 -1.99
CA PRO A 130 14.96 -50.64 -3.08
C PRO A 130 15.07 -49.60 -4.22
N ILE A 131 15.61 -48.42 -3.93
CA ILE A 131 15.74 -47.31 -4.88
C ILE A 131 17.07 -47.37 -5.66
N LEU A 132 18.22 -47.48 -4.96
CA LEU A 132 19.53 -47.54 -5.62
C LEU A 132 19.89 -48.92 -6.16
N ARG A 133 19.29 -49.99 -5.59
CA ARG A 133 19.62 -51.40 -5.87
C ARG A 133 21.09 -51.77 -5.64
N GLU A 134 21.78 -51.00 -4.82
CA GLU A 134 23.15 -51.27 -4.38
C GLU A 134 23.11 -52.02 -3.03
N GLU A 135 24.04 -52.96 -2.85
CA GLU A 135 24.21 -53.77 -1.65
C GLU A 135 25.42 -53.27 -0.85
N GLY A 136 25.27 -53.12 0.46
CA GLY A 136 26.37 -52.80 1.35
C GLY A 136 25.91 -52.56 2.79
N THR A 137 26.86 -52.19 3.65
CA THR A 137 26.54 -51.67 4.98
C THR A 137 26.11 -50.22 4.83
N LEU A 138 24.80 -49.99 4.81
CA LEU A 138 24.22 -48.68 4.57
C LEU A 138 23.56 -48.16 5.84
N GLU A 139 23.67 -46.85 6.04
CA GLU A 139 22.86 -46.14 7.01
C GLU A 139 21.44 -45.99 6.46
N THR A 140 20.46 -46.52 7.19
CA THR A 140 19.08 -46.64 6.74
C THR A 140 18.11 -46.02 7.72
N PHE A 141 16.98 -45.58 7.19
CA PHE A 141 15.86 -45.01 7.94
C PHE A 141 14.59 -45.77 7.59
N ALA A 142 13.71 -45.98 8.57
CA ALA A 142 12.38 -46.56 8.33
C ALA A 142 11.31 -45.69 8.97
N LEU A 143 10.21 -45.49 8.24
CA LEU A 143 9.01 -44.85 8.74
C LEU A 143 8.14 -45.88 9.50
N SER A 144 7.11 -45.41 10.19
CA SER A 144 6.20 -46.29 10.96
C SER A 144 5.39 -47.26 10.08
N CYS A 145 5.32 -47.04 8.76
CA CYS A 145 4.80 -48.03 7.80
C CYS A 145 5.74 -49.23 7.58
N GLY A 146 6.97 -49.19 8.10
CA GLY A 146 7.98 -50.24 7.95
C GLY A 146 8.88 -50.09 6.73
N HIS A 147 8.54 -49.21 5.78
CA HIS A 147 9.34 -49.00 4.57
C HIS A 147 10.71 -48.37 4.89
N ARG A 148 11.78 -49.05 4.45
CA ARG A 148 13.17 -48.72 4.76
C ARG A 148 13.96 -48.39 3.50
N TYR A 149 14.69 -47.28 3.52
CA TYR A 149 15.63 -46.89 2.47
C TYR A 149 16.93 -46.38 3.08
N CYS A 150 18.00 -46.30 2.29
CA CYS A 150 19.22 -45.66 2.74
C CYS A 150 19.03 -44.15 2.87
N ILE A 151 19.80 -43.50 3.76
CA ILE A 151 19.70 -42.05 3.98
C ILE A 151 19.98 -41.27 2.69
N GLY A 152 20.90 -41.72 1.85
CA GLY A 152 21.19 -41.07 0.56
C GLY A 152 19.97 -40.96 -0.36
N CYS A 153 19.12 -42.01 -0.39
CA CYS A 153 17.88 -41.97 -1.17
C CYS A 153 16.84 -41.06 -0.56
N TYR A 154 16.64 -41.16 0.77
CA TYR A 154 15.72 -40.26 1.47
C TYR A 154 16.11 -38.80 1.29
N ARG A 155 17.40 -38.46 1.47
CA ARG A 155 17.92 -37.11 1.27
C ARG A 155 17.59 -36.61 -0.13
N ARG A 156 17.90 -37.39 -1.18
CA ARG A 156 17.63 -36.98 -2.57
C ARG A 156 16.13 -36.77 -2.81
N TYR A 157 15.30 -37.70 -2.36
CA TYR A 157 13.83 -37.61 -2.46
C TYR A 157 13.29 -36.37 -1.74
N LEU A 158 13.71 -36.14 -0.50
CA LEU A 158 13.26 -35.00 0.31
C LEU A 158 13.71 -33.67 -0.29
N VAL A 159 14.97 -33.56 -0.71
CA VAL A 159 15.50 -32.34 -1.34
C VAL A 159 14.73 -32.00 -2.61
N GLU A 160 14.42 -32.99 -3.45
CA GLU A 160 13.58 -32.79 -4.64
C GLU A 160 12.17 -32.33 -4.24
N LYS A 161 11.53 -32.99 -3.27
CA LYS A 161 10.17 -32.63 -2.81
C LYS A 161 10.10 -31.23 -2.19
N ILE A 162 11.09 -30.86 -1.39
CA ILE A 162 11.21 -29.52 -0.79
C ILE A 162 11.37 -28.45 -1.88
N LYS A 163 12.19 -28.72 -2.91
CA LYS A 163 12.37 -27.82 -4.06
C LYS A 163 11.10 -27.66 -4.89
N GLU A 164 10.28 -28.71 -4.99
CA GLU A 164 8.95 -28.69 -5.61
C GLU A 164 7.86 -28.00 -4.77
N ASN A 165 8.21 -27.44 -3.60
CA ASN A 165 7.30 -26.81 -2.63
C ASN A 165 6.27 -27.77 -2.00
N HIS A 166 6.56 -29.06 -1.89
CA HIS A 166 5.73 -29.98 -1.12
C HIS A 166 5.99 -29.80 0.38
N ILE A 167 4.96 -29.40 1.12
CA ILE A 167 5.02 -29.23 2.58
C ILE A 167 4.70 -30.56 3.29
N CYS A 168 3.60 -31.20 2.90
CA CYS A 168 3.23 -32.53 3.37
C CYS A 168 3.89 -33.58 2.48
N ILE A 169 5.03 -34.13 2.89
CA ILE A 169 5.78 -35.12 2.11
C ILE A 169 5.41 -36.53 2.58
N GLN A 170 5.02 -37.39 1.64
CA GLN A 170 4.64 -38.78 1.90
C GLN A 170 5.84 -39.74 1.79
N CYS A 171 5.67 -40.94 2.33
CA CYS A 171 6.58 -42.06 2.16
C CYS A 171 6.92 -42.29 0.67
N PRO A 172 8.20 -42.59 0.33
CA PRO A 172 8.59 -42.86 -1.07
C PRO A 172 7.95 -44.11 -1.69
N GLU A 173 7.37 -45.02 -0.89
CA GLU A 173 6.82 -46.28 -1.37
C GLU A 173 5.52 -46.09 -2.15
N PHE A 174 5.32 -46.90 -3.20
CA PHE A 174 4.09 -46.84 -4.00
C PHE A 174 2.85 -47.17 -3.14
N ASN A 175 1.80 -46.36 -3.27
CA ASN A 175 0.55 -46.47 -2.50
C ASN A 175 0.72 -46.38 -0.97
N CYS A 176 1.80 -45.79 -0.46
CA CYS A 176 1.93 -45.46 0.95
C CYS A 176 1.62 -43.97 1.19
N ASN A 177 0.62 -43.67 2.02
CA ASN A 177 0.22 -42.29 2.31
C ASN A 177 0.84 -41.71 3.60
N ILE A 178 1.67 -42.48 4.32
CA ILE A 178 2.25 -42.04 5.60
C ILE A 178 3.09 -40.77 5.39
N LEU A 179 2.81 -39.74 6.19
CA LEU A 179 3.49 -38.45 6.14
C LEU A 179 4.77 -38.45 6.98
N LEU A 180 5.80 -37.77 6.48
CA LEU A 180 7.03 -37.48 7.21
C LEU A 180 6.85 -36.21 8.05
N SER A 181 7.17 -36.30 9.33
CA SER A 181 7.19 -35.15 10.25
C SER A 181 8.41 -34.26 10.04
N TYR A 182 8.38 -33.05 10.61
CA TYR A 182 9.55 -32.16 10.54
C TYR A 182 10.80 -32.78 11.21
N LYS A 183 10.63 -33.62 12.24
CA LYS A 183 11.73 -34.33 12.91
C LYS A 183 12.38 -35.36 12.00
N ASP A 184 11.57 -36.07 11.21
CA ASP A 184 12.06 -37.04 10.23
C ASP A 184 12.91 -36.32 9.17
N ILE A 185 12.39 -35.20 8.66
CA ILE A 185 13.07 -34.39 7.64
C ILE A 185 14.38 -33.82 8.20
N GLU A 186 14.37 -33.23 9.41
CA GLU A 186 15.54 -32.64 10.08
C GLU A 186 16.71 -33.61 10.20
N VAL A 187 16.43 -34.88 10.46
CA VAL A 187 17.44 -35.93 10.64
C VAL A 187 17.94 -36.48 9.29
N LEU A 188 17.15 -36.38 8.22
CA LEU A 188 17.43 -36.99 6.92
C LEU A 188 18.11 -36.06 5.92
N VAL A 189 18.00 -34.74 6.08
CA VAL A 189 18.56 -33.74 5.17
C VAL A 189 19.64 -32.90 5.82
N ASP A 190 20.40 -32.19 5.00
CA ASP A 190 21.44 -31.30 5.50
C ASP A 190 20.80 -30.00 6.04
N VAL A 191 21.52 -29.30 6.93
CA VAL A 191 21.01 -28.11 7.62
C VAL A 191 20.45 -27.06 6.65
N SER A 192 21.10 -26.84 5.50
CA SER A 192 20.63 -25.89 4.49
C SER A 192 19.28 -26.27 3.87
N ASP A 193 19.07 -27.55 3.58
CA ASP A 193 17.81 -28.04 3.00
C ASP A 193 16.69 -28.05 4.03
N TYR A 194 17.02 -28.33 5.29
CA TYR A 194 16.05 -28.23 6.39
C TYR A 194 15.61 -26.79 6.65
N LEU A 195 16.54 -25.82 6.61
CA LEU A 195 16.19 -24.40 6.70
C LEU A 195 15.28 -23.96 5.53
N LEU A 196 15.53 -24.46 4.33
CA LEU A 196 14.64 -24.24 3.18
C LEU A 196 13.25 -24.82 3.45
N TYR A 197 13.15 -26.07 3.94
CA TYR A 197 11.87 -26.67 4.33
C TYR A 197 11.14 -25.81 5.38
N LYS A 198 11.81 -25.37 6.45
CA LYS A 198 11.23 -24.48 7.46
C LYS A 198 10.68 -23.18 6.85
N GLN A 199 11.42 -22.57 5.92
CA GLN A 199 10.97 -21.38 5.21
C GLN A 199 9.70 -21.66 4.38
N LYS A 200 9.63 -22.81 3.70
CA LYS A 200 8.45 -23.21 2.93
C LYS A 200 7.23 -23.45 3.82
N VAL A 201 7.43 -24.08 4.99
CA VAL A 201 6.36 -24.26 5.99
C VAL A 201 5.82 -22.92 6.50
N LEU A 202 6.70 -21.95 6.78
CA LEU A 202 6.28 -20.60 7.20
C LEU A 202 5.55 -19.86 6.08
N LEU A 203 5.98 -20.02 4.83
CA LEU A 203 5.30 -19.45 3.67
C LEU A 203 3.88 -20.00 3.54
N ASP A 204 3.72 -21.32 3.67
CA ASP A 204 2.42 -22.01 3.65
C ASP A 204 1.49 -21.53 4.77
N TYR A 205 2.01 -21.40 5.99
CA TYR A 205 1.27 -20.85 7.14
C TYR A 205 0.73 -19.44 6.87
N VAL A 206 1.58 -18.53 6.39
CA VAL A 206 1.20 -17.14 6.10
C VAL A 206 0.20 -17.08 4.95
N ASN A 207 0.41 -17.84 3.87
CA ASN A 207 -0.48 -17.82 2.71
C ASN A 207 -1.87 -18.42 3.00
N SER A 208 -1.96 -19.29 4.01
CA SER A 208 -3.22 -19.91 4.42
C SER A 208 -4.11 -18.98 5.25
N ALA A 209 -3.54 -17.95 5.88
CA ALA A 209 -4.26 -17.02 6.72
C ALA A 209 -4.64 -15.73 5.96
N PRO A 210 -5.94 -15.40 5.79
CA PRO A 210 -6.36 -14.20 5.07
C PRO A 210 -5.88 -12.87 5.70
N SER A 211 -5.63 -12.87 7.01
CA SER A 211 -5.14 -11.73 7.77
C SER A 211 -3.62 -11.58 7.73
N LEU A 212 -2.87 -12.51 7.14
CA LEU A 212 -1.41 -12.47 7.04
C LEU A 212 -0.95 -12.37 5.58
N LYS A 213 0.06 -11.54 5.31
CA LYS A 213 0.78 -11.53 4.02
C LYS A 213 2.24 -11.16 4.18
N TRP A 214 3.09 -11.76 3.36
CA TRP A 214 4.48 -11.32 3.21
C TRP A 214 4.58 -9.94 2.56
N CYS A 215 5.58 -9.16 2.96
CA CYS A 215 5.96 -7.98 2.22
C CYS A 215 6.44 -8.39 0.81
N PRO A 216 5.93 -7.76 -0.27
CA PRO A 216 6.31 -8.13 -1.64
C PRO A 216 7.68 -7.57 -2.07
N ALA A 217 8.35 -6.80 -1.21
CA ALA A 217 9.68 -6.27 -1.52
C ALA A 217 10.71 -7.41 -1.65
N PRO A 218 11.61 -7.36 -2.65
CA PRO A 218 12.69 -8.33 -2.77
C PRO A 218 13.51 -8.40 -1.48
N ASP A 219 13.92 -9.61 -1.10
CA ASP A 219 14.74 -9.92 0.08
C ASP A 219 14.14 -9.50 1.44
N CYS A 220 12.90 -8.99 1.46
CA CYS A 220 12.21 -8.64 2.69
C CYS A 220 11.57 -9.87 3.34
N GLN A 221 11.85 -10.07 4.62
CA GLN A 221 11.37 -11.22 5.40
C GLN A 221 10.34 -10.83 6.46
N TYR A 222 9.74 -9.65 6.33
CA TYR A 222 8.65 -9.23 7.20
C TYR A 222 7.29 -9.69 6.65
N ALA A 223 6.42 -10.17 7.54
CA ALA A 223 5.00 -10.35 7.25
C ALA A 223 4.19 -9.24 7.92
N ILE A 224 3.00 -9.01 7.37
CA ILE A 224 2.03 -8.06 7.88
C ILE A 224 0.80 -8.83 8.34
N GLU A 225 0.38 -8.60 9.57
CA GLU A 225 -0.92 -9.02 10.08
C GLU A 225 -1.87 -7.83 10.04
N CYS A 226 -2.99 -7.97 9.33
CA CYS A 226 -3.97 -6.90 9.16
C CYS A 226 -5.30 -7.31 9.77
N SER A 227 -5.85 -6.44 10.64
CA SER A 227 -7.14 -6.65 11.31
C SER A 227 -8.35 -6.23 10.47
N VAL A 228 -8.11 -5.71 9.26
CA VAL A 228 -9.18 -5.24 8.37
C VAL A 228 -9.95 -6.42 7.81
N THR A 229 -11.22 -6.53 8.21
CA THR A 229 -12.15 -7.56 7.75
C THR A 229 -12.50 -7.40 6.28
N SER A 230 -12.88 -8.50 5.62
CA SER A 230 -13.35 -8.50 4.23
C SER A 230 -14.51 -7.52 3.98
N SER A 231 -15.38 -7.30 4.96
CA SER A 231 -16.48 -6.32 4.87
C SER A 231 -15.99 -4.88 4.78
N SER A 232 -14.93 -4.55 5.52
CA SER A 232 -14.32 -3.21 5.56
C SER A 232 -13.54 -2.87 4.28
N LEU A 233 -13.13 -3.89 3.50
CA LEU A 233 -12.39 -3.71 2.25
C LEU A 233 -13.19 -3.04 1.11
N SER A 234 -14.49 -2.86 1.31
CA SER A 234 -15.38 -2.12 0.40
C SER A 234 -15.31 -0.60 0.59
N HIS A 235 -14.81 -0.14 1.74
CA HIS A 235 -14.75 1.28 2.11
C HIS A 235 -13.37 1.72 2.64
N THR A 236 -12.47 0.77 2.92
CA THR A 236 -11.11 1.02 3.44
C THR A 236 -10.05 0.48 2.48
N ILE A 237 -8.99 1.27 2.28
CA ILE A 237 -7.82 0.89 1.47
C ILE A 237 -6.63 0.71 2.44
N PRO A 238 -6.32 -0.52 2.86
CA PRO A 238 -5.25 -0.78 3.82
C PRO A 238 -3.88 -0.64 3.14
N THR A 239 -3.44 0.61 2.94
CA THR A 239 -2.07 0.91 2.50
C THR A 239 -1.16 0.78 3.71
N ILE A 240 -0.23 -0.16 3.62
CA ILE A 240 0.73 -0.48 4.67
C ILE A 240 2.08 0.07 4.25
N LYS A 241 2.82 0.59 5.24
CA LYS A 241 4.25 0.83 5.13
C LYS A 241 5.00 -0.21 5.95
N CYS A 242 5.81 -1.03 5.30
CA CYS A 242 6.65 -2.04 5.95
C CYS A 242 7.89 -1.40 6.59
N LYS A 243 8.57 -2.11 7.51
CA LYS A 243 9.86 -1.69 8.10
C LYS A 243 10.99 -1.54 7.07
N CYS A 244 10.87 -2.22 5.92
CA CYS A 244 11.78 -2.05 4.78
C CYS A 244 11.45 -0.82 3.90
N GLU A 245 10.60 0.09 4.39
CA GLU A 245 10.09 1.28 3.69
C GLU A 245 9.19 1.00 2.48
N HIS A 246 9.09 -0.25 2.02
CA HIS A 246 8.16 -0.63 0.96
C HIS A 246 6.71 -0.42 1.39
N SER A 247 5.93 0.25 0.53
CA SER A 247 4.54 0.57 0.78
C SER A 247 3.62 -0.07 -0.26
N PHE A 248 2.61 -0.81 0.19
CA PHE A 248 1.71 -1.56 -0.68
C PHE A 248 0.31 -1.71 -0.06
N CYS A 249 -0.69 -2.00 -0.89
CA CYS A 249 -2.03 -2.33 -0.42
C CYS A 249 -2.09 -3.78 0.05
N PHE A 250 -2.54 -4.01 1.29
CA PHE A 250 -2.70 -5.36 1.83
C PHE A 250 -3.57 -6.26 0.94
N ARG A 251 -4.67 -5.73 0.40
CA ARG A 251 -5.66 -6.50 -0.34
C ARG A 251 -5.11 -6.95 -1.69
N CYS A 252 -4.63 -6.02 -2.53
CA CYS A 252 -4.26 -6.31 -3.91
C CYS A 252 -2.74 -6.45 -4.15
N GLY A 253 -1.89 -6.13 -3.18
CA GLY A 253 -0.42 -6.21 -3.31
C GLY A 253 0.22 -5.11 -4.16
N LYS A 254 -0.58 -4.23 -4.79
CA LYS A 254 -0.08 -3.12 -5.62
C LYS A 254 0.41 -1.94 -4.77
N PRO A 255 1.18 -1.00 -5.35
CA PRO A 255 1.51 0.27 -4.69
C PRO A 255 0.26 1.00 -4.19
N GLY A 256 0.44 1.89 -3.21
CA GLY A 256 -0.64 2.66 -2.60
C GLY A 256 -1.53 3.34 -3.65
N HIS A 257 -2.83 3.04 -3.60
CA HIS A 257 -3.80 3.47 -4.59
C HIS A 257 -4.98 4.26 -4.02
N SER A 258 -4.79 4.87 -2.84
CA SER A 258 -5.77 5.78 -2.25
C SER A 258 -5.95 7.04 -3.12
N PRO A 259 -7.19 7.47 -3.44
CA PRO A 259 -8.46 7.05 -2.84
C PRO A 259 -9.28 6.03 -3.66
N ALA A 260 -8.71 5.46 -4.73
CA ALA A 260 -9.40 4.48 -5.57
C ALA A 260 -9.46 3.11 -4.88
N LEU A 261 -10.61 2.42 -4.94
CA LEU A 261 -10.74 1.06 -4.40
C LEU A 261 -9.90 0.05 -5.21
N CYS A 262 -9.56 -1.08 -4.60
CA CYS A 262 -8.82 -2.17 -5.27
C CYS A 262 -9.51 -2.63 -6.57
N GLU A 263 -10.85 -2.69 -6.57
CA GLU A 263 -11.61 -3.09 -7.75
C GLU A 263 -11.51 -2.07 -8.89
N MET A 264 -11.55 -0.77 -8.58
CA MET A 264 -11.31 0.29 -9.57
C MET A 264 -9.90 0.17 -10.16
N CYS A 265 -8.91 -0.12 -9.32
CA CYS A 265 -7.53 -0.34 -9.76
C CYS A 265 -7.44 -1.54 -10.72
N ARG A 266 -8.12 -2.66 -10.41
CA ARG A 266 -8.18 -3.84 -11.29
C ARG A 266 -8.82 -3.51 -12.64
N LEU A 267 -10.00 -2.90 -12.63
CA LEU A 267 -10.75 -2.52 -13.85
C LEU A 267 -9.97 -1.51 -14.70
N TRP A 268 -9.32 -0.54 -14.06
CA TRP A 268 -8.49 0.45 -14.75
C TRP A 268 -7.30 -0.19 -15.46
N ASP A 269 -6.62 -1.14 -14.82
CA ASP A 269 -5.49 -1.84 -15.42
C ASP A 269 -5.92 -2.72 -16.60
N GLU A 270 -7.04 -3.44 -16.47
CA GLU A 270 -7.63 -4.22 -17.58
C GLU A 270 -7.97 -3.31 -18.76
N LYS A 271 -8.59 -2.14 -18.49
CA LYS A 271 -8.88 -1.16 -19.52
C LYS A 271 -7.62 -0.62 -20.20
N CYS A 272 -6.57 -0.33 -19.42
CA CYS A 272 -5.29 0.12 -19.93
C CYS A 272 -4.55 -0.93 -20.77
N GLN A 273 -4.79 -2.22 -20.54
CA GLN A 273 -4.24 -3.32 -21.35
C GLN A 273 -5.00 -3.47 -22.66
N ASN A 274 -6.33 -3.41 -22.61
CA ASN A 274 -7.19 -3.61 -23.78
C ASN A 274 -7.11 -2.44 -24.78
N ASP A 275 -6.99 -1.20 -24.30
CA ASP A 275 -6.93 0.00 -25.16
C ASP A 275 -5.48 0.34 -25.64
N SER A 276 -4.60 -0.67 -25.69
CA SER A 276 -3.14 -0.51 -25.92
C SER A 276 -2.75 0.11 -27.28
N GLU A 277 -3.55 -0.08 -28.34
CA GLU A 277 -3.31 0.53 -29.66
C GLU A 277 -3.54 2.05 -29.65
N THR A 278 -4.50 2.55 -28.85
CA THR A 278 -4.73 3.99 -28.65
C THR A 278 -3.63 4.62 -27.76
N ARG A 279 -2.99 3.79 -26.92
CA ARG A 279 -1.96 4.16 -25.93
C ARG A 279 -0.66 4.65 -26.58
N ASN A 280 -0.25 4.05 -27.70
CA ASN A 280 1.01 4.38 -28.37
C ASN A 280 1.03 5.77 -29.01
N TRP A 281 -0.15 6.35 -29.32
CA TRP A 281 -0.24 7.67 -29.95
C TRP A 281 -0.23 8.85 -28.94
N ILE A 282 -0.57 8.60 -27.67
CA ILE A 282 -0.84 9.65 -26.67
C ILE A 282 0.34 9.87 -25.71
N VAL A 283 1.23 8.90 -25.55
CA VAL A 283 2.39 8.96 -24.64
C VAL A 283 3.62 9.50 -25.37
N SER A 284 3.47 10.68 -25.98
CA SER A 284 4.64 11.39 -26.50
C SER A 284 5.30 12.19 -25.37
N PHE A 285 6.57 11.90 -25.10
CA PHE A 285 7.43 12.76 -24.27
C PHE A 285 7.63 14.14 -24.90
N THR A 286 7.25 14.28 -26.17
CA THR A 286 7.33 15.51 -26.94
C THR A 286 5.94 16.01 -27.31
N LYS A 287 5.68 17.31 -27.07
CA LYS A 287 4.46 18.01 -27.50
C LYS A 287 4.85 19.29 -28.22
N GLU A 288 3.94 19.85 -29.00
CA GLU A 288 4.15 21.14 -29.65
C GLU A 288 3.70 22.30 -28.76
N CYS A 289 4.45 23.41 -28.80
CA CYS A 289 4.03 24.64 -28.18
C CYS A 289 2.69 25.11 -28.77
N PRO A 290 1.65 25.39 -27.96
CA PRO A 290 0.36 25.82 -28.46
C PRO A 290 0.42 27.14 -29.24
N LYS A 291 1.39 28.02 -28.93
CA LYS A 291 1.56 29.33 -29.56
C LYS A 291 2.42 29.33 -30.82
N CYS A 292 3.57 28.65 -30.79
CA CYS A 292 4.57 28.74 -31.88
C CYS A 292 4.90 27.41 -32.56
N LYS A 293 4.23 26.32 -32.17
CA LYS A 293 4.38 24.96 -32.71
C LYS A 293 5.79 24.36 -32.62
N ALA A 294 6.70 24.99 -31.87
CA ALA A 294 8.01 24.39 -31.58
C ALA A 294 7.82 23.11 -30.76
N THR A 295 8.51 22.04 -31.13
CA THR A 295 8.56 20.78 -30.37
C THR A 295 9.23 21.01 -29.02
N ILE A 296 8.61 20.53 -27.96
CA ILE A 296 9.05 20.63 -26.57
C ILE A 296 9.06 19.23 -25.98
N GLU A 297 10.18 18.84 -25.37
CA GLU A 297 10.31 17.60 -24.59
C GLU A 297 10.06 17.87 -23.10
N LYS A 298 9.36 16.96 -22.43
CA LYS A 298 9.16 17.04 -20.98
C LYS A 298 10.46 16.70 -20.24
N ASN A 299 11.10 17.69 -19.63
CA ASN A 299 12.39 17.57 -18.94
C ASN A 299 12.29 17.69 -17.40
N GLY A 300 11.10 17.49 -16.83
CA GLY A 300 10.85 17.66 -15.40
C GLY A 300 9.49 17.12 -14.97
N GLY A 301 9.26 17.11 -13.66
CA GLY A 301 8.00 16.64 -13.07
C GLY A 301 6.88 17.69 -13.14
N CYS A 302 7.24 18.97 -13.32
CA CYS A 302 6.32 20.11 -13.37
C CYS A 302 5.40 20.07 -14.58
N ASN A 303 4.14 20.43 -14.38
CA ASN A 303 3.19 20.66 -15.47
C ASN A 303 3.21 22.11 -15.99
N HIS A 304 3.81 23.03 -15.24
CA HIS A 304 4.06 24.40 -15.70
C HIS A 304 5.26 24.42 -16.65
N MET A 305 5.02 24.68 -17.95
CA MET A 305 6.08 24.73 -18.94
C MET A 305 6.20 26.12 -19.57
N SER A 306 7.44 26.55 -19.82
CA SER A 306 7.75 27.78 -20.55
C SER A 306 8.44 27.45 -21.87
N CYS A 307 7.89 27.92 -22.99
CA CYS A 307 8.46 27.66 -24.31
C CYS A 307 9.79 28.40 -24.48
N VAL A 308 10.88 27.69 -24.77
CA VAL A 308 12.20 28.30 -24.98
C VAL A 308 12.21 29.33 -26.12
N LYS A 309 11.47 29.05 -27.21
CA LYS A 309 11.41 29.88 -28.43
C LYS A 309 10.58 31.15 -28.26
N CYS A 310 9.36 31.04 -27.72
CA CYS A 310 8.40 32.16 -27.68
C CYS A 310 8.04 32.64 -26.26
N LYS A 311 8.64 32.05 -25.23
CA LYS A 311 8.45 32.35 -23.80
C LYS A 311 7.01 32.24 -23.29
N PHE A 312 6.12 31.62 -24.07
CA PHE A 312 4.75 31.35 -23.64
C PHE A 312 4.72 30.29 -22.55
N GLU A 313 4.04 30.60 -21.45
CA GLU A 313 3.82 29.72 -20.32
C GLU A 313 2.47 28.99 -20.47
N PHE A 314 2.50 27.67 -20.37
CA PHE A 314 1.33 26.82 -20.61
C PHE A 314 1.35 25.57 -19.74
N CYS A 315 0.18 24.94 -19.59
CA CYS A 315 0.03 23.67 -18.89
C CYS A 315 0.33 22.50 -19.82
N TRP A 316 1.23 21.60 -19.43
CA TRP A 316 1.59 20.41 -20.22
C TRP A 316 0.42 19.47 -20.50
N ILE A 317 -0.57 19.42 -19.60
CA ILE A 317 -1.74 18.55 -19.73
C ILE A 317 -2.72 19.09 -20.77
N CYS A 318 -3.24 20.29 -20.56
CA CYS A 318 -4.33 20.83 -21.36
C CYS A 318 -3.88 21.76 -22.50
N LEU A 319 -2.59 22.10 -22.56
CA LEU A 319 -2.02 23.06 -23.52
C LEU A 319 -2.60 24.48 -23.45
N GLY A 320 -3.40 24.78 -22.41
CA GLY A 320 -3.92 26.12 -22.12
C GLY A 320 -2.87 27.02 -21.45
N GLY A 321 -3.06 28.33 -21.56
CA GLY A 321 -2.19 29.33 -20.91
C GLY A 321 -2.13 29.14 -19.40
N TRP A 322 -0.93 29.28 -18.82
CA TRP A 322 -0.72 29.04 -17.39
C TRP A 322 -1.46 30.06 -16.51
N ASN A 323 -1.54 31.31 -16.97
CA ASN A 323 -2.31 32.38 -16.33
C ASN A 323 -3.79 32.02 -16.07
N LEU A 324 -4.40 31.16 -16.89
CA LEU A 324 -5.77 30.70 -16.66
C LEU A 324 -5.89 29.86 -15.39
N HIS A 325 -4.88 29.05 -15.08
CA HIS A 325 -4.85 28.21 -13.89
C HIS A 325 -4.69 29.04 -12.60
N GLN A 326 -4.21 30.28 -12.72
CA GLN A 326 -4.20 31.27 -11.62
C GLN A 326 -5.56 31.94 -11.43
N ASN A 327 -6.42 31.93 -12.47
CA ASN A 327 -7.74 32.58 -12.50
C ASN A 327 -8.89 31.56 -12.44
N ASN A 328 -8.80 30.56 -11.57
CA ASN A 328 -9.83 29.54 -11.32
C ASN A 328 -10.18 28.60 -12.51
N TYR A 329 -9.34 28.51 -13.55
CA TYR A 329 -9.55 27.51 -14.60
C TYR A 329 -9.21 26.09 -14.10
N LYS A 330 -10.25 25.25 -14.01
CA LYS A 330 -10.14 23.85 -13.58
C LYS A 330 -9.92 22.93 -14.78
N CYS A 331 -8.65 22.63 -15.08
CA CYS A 331 -8.28 21.76 -16.19
C CYS A 331 -8.43 20.26 -15.87
N ASN A 332 -8.65 19.89 -14.61
CA ASN A 332 -8.88 18.52 -14.15
C ASN A 332 -10.27 17.98 -14.52
N ILE A 333 -11.27 18.86 -14.64
CA ILE A 333 -12.67 18.48 -14.87
C ILE A 333 -12.90 18.08 -16.33
N TYR A 334 -13.49 16.91 -16.56
CA TYR A 334 -13.95 16.48 -17.88
C TYR A 334 -15.27 17.17 -18.24
N LYS A 335 -15.30 17.85 -19.39
CA LYS A 335 -16.52 18.47 -19.93
C LYS A 335 -16.92 17.72 -21.21
N LYS A 336 -18.11 17.10 -21.22
CA LYS A 336 -18.65 16.46 -22.42
C LYS A 336 -18.92 17.54 -23.48
N SER A 337 -18.58 17.28 -24.74
CA SER A 337 -18.99 18.15 -25.84
C SER A 337 -20.51 18.14 -25.98
N ASN A 338 -21.12 19.31 -26.22
CA ASN A 338 -22.57 19.49 -26.37
C ASN A 338 -23.10 19.05 -27.75
N GLU A 339 -22.36 18.22 -28.49
CA GLU A 339 -22.80 17.74 -29.81
C GLU A 339 -23.73 16.52 -29.59
N ASP A 340 -25.03 16.76 -29.75
CA ASP A 340 -26.09 15.75 -29.77
C ASP A 340 -25.92 14.82 -30.98
N ASP A 341 -25.74 13.52 -30.74
CA ASP A 341 -26.32 12.42 -31.54
C ASP A 341 -25.87 11.04 -31.04
N SER A 342 -26.77 10.07 -31.07
CA SER A 342 -26.63 8.73 -30.49
C SER A 342 -25.49 7.86 -31.09
N ALA A 343 -24.90 8.27 -32.22
CA ALA A 343 -23.70 7.66 -32.80
C ALA A 343 -22.39 8.01 -32.06
N ILE A 344 -22.43 8.97 -31.12
CA ILE A 344 -21.26 9.57 -30.45
C ILE A 344 -20.90 8.87 -29.12
N SER A 345 -21.69 7.89 -28.65
CA SER A 345 -21.47 7.28 -27.32
C SER A 345 -20.09 6.62 -27.16
N SER A 346 -19.62 5.89 -28.17
CA SER A 346 -18.28 5.26 -28.16
C SER A 346 -17.16 6.31 -28.19
N LYS A 347 -17.31 7.40 -28.97
CA LYS A 347 -16.35 8.50 -29.03
C LYS A 347 -16.31 9.29 -27.72
N ALA A 348 -17.45 9.63 -27.14
CA ALA A 348 -17.53 10.31 -25.85
C ALA A 348 -16.98 9.46 -24.69
N SER A 349 -17.15 8.14 -24.76
CA SER A 349 -16.56 7.21 -23.80
C SER A 349 -15.04 7.12 -23.94
N LEU A 350 -14.54 7.10 -25.18
CA LEU A 350 -13.11 7.17 -25.47
C LEU A 350 -12.51 8.50 -25.01
N ASP A 351 -13.12 9.64 -25.35
CA ASP A 351 -12.66 10.97 -24.95
C ASP A 351 -12.59 11.11 -23.42
N ARG A 352 -13.60 10.60 -22.70
CA ARG A 352 -13.58 10.54 -21.23
C ARG A 352 -12.43 9.68 -20.72
N TYR A 353 -12.21 8.51 -21.30
CA TYR A 353 -11.09 7.65 -20.94
C TYR A 353 -9.75 8.35 -21.17
N LEU A 354 -9.54 8.93 -22.35
CA LEU A 354 -8.31 9.63 -22.71
C LEU A 354 -8.03 10.82 -21.80
N HIS A 355 -9.06 11.57 -21.40
CA HIS A 355 -8.94 12.66 -20.44
C HIS A 355 -8.34 12.20 -19.11
N HIS A 356 -8.90 11.14 -18.53
CA HIS A 356 -8.45 10.61 -17.23
C HIS A 356 -7.12 9.88 -17.36
N TYR A 357 -6.92 9.11 -18.44
CA TYR A 357 -5.70 8.36 -18.71
C TYR A 357 -4.49 9.27 -18.88
N THR A 358 -4.64 10.35 -19.64
CA THR A 358 -3.55 11.32 -19.85
C THR A 358 -3.07 11.91 -18.53
N ARG A 359 -3.98 12.21 -17.61
CA ARG A 359 -3.66 12.79 -16.29
C ARG A 359 -3.08 11.76 -15.34
N PHE A 360 -3.68 10.57 -15.27
CA PHE A 360 -3.13 9.41 -14.56
C PHE A 360 -1.67 9.13 -14.97
N ASN A 361 -1.43 8.97 -16.27
CA ASN A 361 -0.11 8.65 -16.79
C ASN A 361 0.88 9.80 -16.61
N ASN A 362 0.43 11.05 -16.70
CA ASN A 362 1.28 12.21 -16.45
C ASN A 362 1.80 12.24 -15.01
N HIS A 363 0.93 12.00 -14.01
CA HIS A 363 1.39 11.88 -12.62
C HIS A 363 2.32 10.68 -12.44
N ALA A 364 2.00 9.53 -13.05
CA ALA A 364 2.88 8.36 -13.04
C ALA A 364 4.29 8.66 -13.59
N GLN A 365 4.38 9.40 -14.69
CA GLN A 365 5.66 9.86 -15.25
C GLN A 365 6.36 10.86 -14.32
N SER A 366 5.64 11.84 -13.78
CA SER A 366 6.21 12.81 -12.84
C SER A 366 6.71 12.15 -11.54
N ILE A 367 6.13 11.03 -11.10
CA ILE A 367 6.64 10.22 -9.99
C ILE A 367 7.96 9.54 -10.36
N LYS A 368 8.10 9.01 -11.58
CA LYS A 368 9.36 8.41 -12.06
C LYS A 368 10.51 9.43 -12.11
N LEU A 369 10.20 10.69 -12.41
CA LEU A 369 11.18 11.79 -12.44
C LEU A 369 11.60 12.29 -11.05
N THR A 370 10.90 11.88 -9.98
CA THR A 370 11.27 12.22 -8.59
C THR A 370 12.70 11.80 -8.23
N GLY A 371 13.20 10.69 -8.79
CA GLY A 371 14.59 10.27 -8.57
C GLY A 371 15.61 11.31 -9.03
N GLN A 372 15.35 11.99 -10.16
CA GLN A 372 16.20 13.08 -10.64
C GLN A 372 16.10 14.32 -9.75
N LEU A 373 14.90 14.59 -9.19
CA LEU A 373 14.71 15.67 -8.22
C LEU A 373 15.47 15.41 -6.91
N LEU A 374 15.53 14.17 -6.43
CA LEU A 374 16.34 13.79 -5.26
C LEU A 374 17.83 14.03 -5.52
N LEU A 375 18.35 13.59 -6.68
CA LEU A 375 19.74 13.83 -7.05
C LEU A 375 20.07 15.33 -7.13
N LYS A 376 19.14 16.13 -7.68
CA LYS A 376 19.28 17.59 -7.71
C LYS A 376 19.24 18.21 -6.31
N ALA A 377 18.37 17.69 -5.44
CA ALA A 377 18.33 18.10 -4.04
C ALA A 377 19.67 17.79 -3.35
N ASP A 378 20.27 16.62 -3.55
CA ASP A 378 21.59 16.27 -3.00
C ASP A 378 22.71 17.21 -3.46
N GLN A 379 22.68 17.59 -4.75
CA GLN A 379 23.62 18.57 -5.30
C GLN A 379 23.43 19.95 -4.67
N ASN A 380 22.18 20.39 -4.49
CA ASN A 380 21.85 21.65 -3.82
C ASN A 380 22.30 21.62 -2.35
N ILE A 381 22.03 20.55 -1.62
CA ILE A 381 22.46 20.35 -0.23
C ILE A 381 23.99 20.48 -0.14
N SER A 382 24.72 19.74 -0.97
CA SER A 382 26.19 19.76 -1.00
C SER A 382 26.77 21.13 -1.37
N SER A 383 26.10 21.87 -2.26
CA SER A 383 26.51 23.22 -2.65
C SER A 383 26.32 24.23 -1.50
N VAL A 384 25.17 24.16 -0.83
CA VAL A 384 24.81 25.05 0.29
C VAL A 384 25.68 24.77 1.51
N GLN A 385 25.97 23.50 1.83
CA GLN A 385 26.86 23.12 2.94
C GLN A 385 28.29 23.68 2.79
N ARG A 386 28.79 23.81 1.55
CA ARG A 386 30.13 24.40 1.33
C ARG A 386 30.16 25.90 1.55
N LYS A 387 29.02 26.58 1.46
CA LYS A 387 28.89 28.04 1.52
C LYS A 387 28.29 28.55 2.82
N THR A 388 27.69 27.68 3.61
CA THR A 388 26.97 28.02 4.85
C THR A 388 27.38 27.05 5.96
N SER A 389 27.15 27.44 7.22
CA SER A 389 27.41 26.56 8.37
C SER A 389 26.27 25.58 8.68
N LEU A 390 25.30 25.42 7.76
CA LEU A 390 24.14 24.56 7.96
C LEU A 390 24.53 23.08 7.87
N SER A 391 24.06 22.30 8.84
CA SER A 391 24.24 20.86 8.89
C SER A 391 23.43 20.13 7.83
N TRP A 392 23.80 18.88 7.55
CA TRP A 392 23.03 18.01 6.66
C TRP A 392 21.58 17.83 7.14
N ILE A 393 21.38 17.75 8.46
CA ILE A 393 20.05 17.59 9.09
C ILE A 393 19.19 18.83 8.81
N GLU A 394 19.76 20.02 8.90
CA GLU A 394 19.04 21.28 8.63
C GLU A 394 18.62 21.44 7.17
N LEU A 395 19.27 20.71 6.25
CA LEU A 395 18.99 20.72 4.81
C LEU A 395 18.16 19.50 4.35
N HIS A 396 17.88 18.56 5.25
CA HIS A 396 17.07 17.35 4.96
C HIS A 396 15.62 17.69 4.56
N PHE A 397 15.15 18.92 4.81
CA PHE A 397 13.82 19.37 4.41
C PHE A 397 13.55 19.23 2.90
N LEU A 398 14.59 19.29 2.05
CA LEU A 398 14.43 19.11 0.61
C LEU A 398 14.07 17.66 0.25
N HIS A 399 14.68 16.67 0.91
CA HIS A 399 14.31 15.25 0.75
C HIS A 399 12.88 14.99 1.21
N ASN A 400 12.50 15.54 2.36
CA ASN A 400 11.14 15.44 2.87
C ASN A 400 10.11 16.08 1.92
N ALA A 401 10.45 17.22 1.32
CA ALA A 401 9.59 17.89 0.36
C ALA A 401 9.41 17.07 -0.93
N VAL A 402 10.50 16.49 -1.45
CA VAL A 402 10.45 15.61 -2.63
C VAL A 402 9.65 14.33 -2.34
N THR A 403 9.78 13.76 -1.15
CA THR A 403 8.97 12.61 -0.70
C THR A 403 7.49 12.97 -0.58
N THR A 404 7.18 14.13 0.02
CA THR A 404 5.82 14.67 0.11
C THR A 404 5.20 14.84 -1.28
N LEU A 405 5.98 15.37 -2.23
CA LEU A 405 5.57 15.54 -3.61
C LEU A 405 5.25 14.20 -4.30
N ALA A 406 6.09 13.19 -4.11
CA ALA A 406 5.87 11.85 -4.66
C ALA A 406 4.59 11.19 -4.11
N ASN A 407 4.36 11.33 -2.80
CA ASN A 407 3.16 10.81 -2.14
C ASN A 407 1.90 11.51 -2.66
N ALA A 408 1.91 12.83 -2.73
CA ALA A 408 0.78 13.62 -3.23
C ALA A 408 0.49 13.33 -4.71
N ARG A 409 1.53 13.16 -5.55
CA ARG A 409 1.36 12.75 -6.95
C ARG A 409 0.78 11.35 -7.09
N THR A 410 1.15 10.43 -6.20
CA THR A 410 0.57 9.08 -6.17
C THR A 410 -0.92 9.16 -5.87
N VAL A 411 -1.32 9.97 -4.88
CA VAL A 411 -2.74 10.20 -4.59
C VAL A 411 -3.45 10.82 -5.79
N LEU A 412 -2.90 11.90 -6.37
CA LEU A 412 -3.46 12.56 -7.56
C LEU A 412 -3.63 11.59 -8.73
N GLN A 413 -2.64 10.75 -9.02
CA GLN A 413 -2.74 9.69 -10.02
C GLN A 413 -4.02 8.85 -9.80
N TRP A 414 -4.26 8.37 -8.58
CA TRP A 414 -5.41 7.52 -8.27
C TRP A 414 -6.72 8.30 -8.10
N THR A 415 -6.69 9.61 -7.81
CA THR A 415 -7.89 10.45 -7.85
C THR A 415 -8.51 10.48 -9.25
N TYR A 416 -7.70 10.41 -10.31
CA TYR A 416 -8.21 10.35 -11.69
C TYR A 416 -8.86 9.01 -12.04
N VAL A 417 -8.38 7.92 -11.46
CA VAL A 417 -9.04 6.60 -11.60
C VAL A 417 -10.38 6.63 -10.88
N PHE A 418 -10.41 7.14 -9.64
CA PHE A 418 -11.65 7.33 -8.90
C PHE A 418 -12.65 8.21 -9.68
N ALA A 419 -12.22 9.38 -10.16
CA ALA A 419 -13.04 10.31 -10.93
C ALA A 419 -13.59 9.70 -12.24
N PHE A 420 -12.79 8.84 -12.90
CA PHE A 420 -13.20 8.17 -14.13
C PHE A 420 -14.47 7.33 -13.91
N PHE A 421 -14.49 6.52 -12.84
CA PHE A 421 -15.64 5.68 -12.49
C PHE A 421 -16.78 6.47 -11.82
N LEU A 422 -16.50 7.67 -11.31
CA LEU A 422 -17.48 8.47 -10.57
C LEU A 422 -18.58 9.04 -11.48
N LYS A 423 -19.83 8.87 -11.06
CA LYS A 423 -20.99 9.53 -11.66
C LYS A 423 -21.12 10.95 -11.10
N ARG A 424 -21.45 11.90 -11.97
CA ARG A 424 -21.59 13.31 -11.60
C ARG A 424 -22.75 13.49 -10.61
N ASN A 425 -22.47 14.05 -9.44
CA ASN A 425 -23.43 14.49 -8.43
C ASN A 425 -22.83 15.68 -7.62
N ASN A 426 -23.55 16.20 -6.62
CA ASN A 426 -23.07 17.33 -5.81
C ASN A 426 -21.75 17.02 -5.09
N ASN A 427 -21.58 15.80 -4.57
CA ASN A 427 -20.34 15.38 -3.91
C ASN A 427 -19.17 15.30 -4.90
N SER A 428 -19.41 14.90 -6.15
CA SER A 428 -18.38 14.85 -7.20
C SER A 428 -17.79 16.23 -7.51
N ILE A 429 -18.60 17.29 -7.37
CA ILE A 429 -18.15 18.67 -7.58
C ILE A 429 -17.20 19.07 -6.45
N ILE A 430 -17.56 18.76 -5.19
CA ILE A 430 -16.72 19.03 -4.02
C ILE A 430 -15.39 18.26 -4.13
N PHE A 431 -15.45 17.00 -4.54
CA PHE A 431 -14.26 16.19 -4.79
C PHE A 431 -13.35 16.80 -5.87
N GLU A 432 -13.91 17.25 -7.01
CA GLU A 432 -13.13 17.89 -8.08
C GLU A 432 -12.46 19.20 -7.64
N ASP A 433 -13.09 19.92 -6.71
CA ASP A 433 -12.56 21.14 -6.11
C ASP A 433 -11.39 20.81 -5.18
N ASN A 434 -11.55 19.82 -4.30
CA ASN A 434 -10.48 19.30 -3.44
C ASN A 434 -9.29 18.77 -4.27
N GLN A 435 -9.57 18.08 -5.39
CA GLN A 435 -8.56 17.62 -6.33
C GLN A 435 -7.79 18.78 -6.95
N SER A 436 -8.49 19.81 -7.44
CA SER A 436 -7.87 21.01 -8.02
C SER A 436 -6.99 21.76 -7.03
N ASP A 437 -7.41 21.86 -5.76
CA ASP A 437 -6.62 22.47 -4.69
C ASP A 437 -5.31 21.71 -4.44
N LEU A 438 -5.38 20.38 -4.40
CA LEU A 438 -4.21 19.53 -4.22
C LEU A 438 -3.25 19.62 -5.42
N GLU A 439 -3.76 19.61 -6.65
CA GLU A 439 -2.95 19.77 -7.85
C GLU A 439 -2.20 21.10 -7.84
N SER A 440 -2.89 22.21 -7.56
CA SER A 440 -2.26 23.53 -7.48
C SER A 440 -1.16 23.57 -6.42
N ALA A 441 -1.41 23.00 -5.23
CA ALA A 441 -0.42 22.92 -4.16
C ALA A 441 0.82 22.11 -4.57
N VAL A 442 0.62 20.97 -5.24
CA VAL A 442 1.70 20.09 -5.74
C VAL A 442 2.56 20.80 -6.79
N GLU A 443 1.94 21.51 -7.74
CA GLU A 443 2.70 22.24 -8.76
C GLU A 443 3.46 23.44 -8.19
N GLN A 444 2.88 24.15 -7.20
CA GLN A 444 3.58 25.22 -6.49
C GLN A 444 4.81 24.68 -5.75
N LEU A 445 4.68 23.56 -5.03
CA LEU A 445 5.80 22.94 -4.33
C LEU A 445 6.89 22.48 -5.31
N ASN A 446 6.51 21.80 -6.41
CA ASN A 446 7.46 21.34 -7.41
C ASN A 446 8.24 22.50 -8.06
N SER A 447 7.55 23.60 -8.38
CA SER A 447 8.16 24.80 -8.97
C SER A 447 9.27 25.39 -8.10
N ILE A 448 9.14 25.33 -6.76
CA ILE A 448 10.17 25.82 -5.85
C ILE A 448 11.32 24.82 -5.74
N ILE A 449 11.04 23.52 -5.68
CA ILE A 449 12.06 22.46 -5.60
C ILE A 449 12.92 22.41 -6.87
N GLU A 450 12.34 22.66 -8.04
CA GLU A 450 13.07 22.65 -9.32
C GLU A 450 14.01 23.87 -9.48
N LYS A 451 13.84 24.94 -8.70
CA LYS A 451 14.75 26.10 -8.73
C LYS A 451 16.11 25.75 -8.11
N THR A 452 17.16 26.36 -8.64
CA THR A 452 18.50 26.28 -8.04
C THR A 452 18.50 27.08 -6.75
N ILE A 453 18.99 26.48 -5.66
CA ILE A 453 19.02 27.10 -4.33
C ILE A 453 20.39 27.74 -4.15
N ASP A 454 20.41 29.05 -3.96
CA ASP A 454 21.60 29.84 -3.62
C ASP A 454 21.69 30.09 -2.11
N SER A 455 22.89 30.47 -1.64
CA SER A 455 23.18 30.60 -0.21
C SER A 455 22.48 31.78 0.46
N GLU A 456 22.03 32.79 -0.31
CA GLU A 456 21.38 33.99 0.23
C GLU A 456 19.88 33.78 0.43
N SER A 457 19.25 32.94 -0.39
CA SER A 457 17.80 32.67 -0.35
C SER A 457 17.42 31.43 0.48
N ILE A 458 18.40 30.67 0.99
CA ILE A 458 18.17 29.35 1.61
C ILE A 458 17.15 29.39 2.76
N GLU A 459 17.18 30.39 3.63
CA GLU A 459 16.30 30.45 4.80
C GLU A 459 14.84 30.76 4.40
N GLU A 460 14.65 31.64 3.41
CA GLU A 460 13.34 31.93 2.84
C GLU A 460 12.78 30.72 2.07
N ILE A 461 13.63 30.05 1.29
CA ILE A 461 13.28 28.82 0.59
C ILE A 461 12.91 27.72 1.58
N LYS A 462 13.69 27.52 2.64
CA LYS A 462 13.42 26.54 3.69
C LYS A 462 12.05 26.75 4.31
N LYS A 463 11.76 27.98 4.76
CA LYS A 463 10.44 28.33 5.31
C LYS A 463 9.31 28.07 4.31
N THR A 464 9.49 28.47 3.06
CA THR A 464 8.48 28.32 2.01
C THR A 464 8.23 26.84 1.67
N VAL A 465 9.29 26.05 1.52
CA VAL A 465 9.20 24.61 1.22
C VAL A 465 8.54 23.85 2.36
N LEU A 466 8.87 24.15 3.61
CA LEU A 466 8.23 23.52 4.78
C LEU A 466 6.74 23.83 4.85
N ASN A 467 6.36 25.10 4.67
CA ASN A 467 4.97 25.54 4.67
C ASN A 467 4.17 24.88 3.53
N LEU A 468 4.71 24.86 2.31
CA LEU A 468 4.05 24.22 1.17
C LEU A 468 3.99 22.70 1.32
N SER A 469 5.02 22.05 1.85
CA SER A 469 5.00 20.60 2.11
C SER A 469 3.91 20.23 3.13
N SER A 470 3.79 21.03 4.20
CA SER A 470 2.70 20.88 5.18
C SER A 470 1.33 21.11 4.54
N TYR A 471 1.20 22.16 3.72
CA TYR A 471 -0.05 22.46 3.01
C TYR A 471 -0.46 21.35 2.03
N VAL A 472 0.48 20.84 1.23
CA VAL A 472 0.27 19.70 0.32
C VAL A 472 -0.18 18.47 1.10
N SER A 473 0.51 18.13 2.20
CA SER A 473 0.14 16.99 3.05
C SER A 473 -1.26 17.14 3.63
N LYS A 474 -1.63 18.35 4.08
CA LYS A 474 -2.97 18.65 4.60
C LYS A 474 -4.04 18.51 3.52
N ARG A 475 -3.82 19.04 2.31
CA ARG A 475 -4.76 18.92 1.18
C ARG A 475 -4.93 17.47 0.73
N GLN A 476 -3.83 16.71 0.72
CA GLN A 476 -3.84 15.28 0.43
C GLN A 476 -4.70 14.52 1.46
N GLN A 477 -4.51 14.82 2.75
CA GLN A 477 -5.29 14.21 3.83
C GLN A 477 -6.78 14.53 3.71
N VAL A 478 -7.14 15.81 3.55
CA VAL A 478 -8.54 16.25 3.40
C VAL A 478 -9.23 15.55 2.23
N LEU A 479 -8.54 15.43 1.09
CA LEU A 479 -9.09 14.75 -0.08
C LEU A 479 -9.34 13.27 0.21
N ILE A 480 -8.37 12.57 0.81
CA ILE A 480 -8.51 11.15 1.15
C ILE A 480 -9.64 10.95 2.15
N GLU A 481 -9.70 11.74 3.22
CA GLU A 481 -10.71 11.63 4.27
C GLU A 481 -12.12 11.89 3.74
N ASP A 482 -12.30 12.88 2.86
CA ASP A 482 -13.59 13.11 2.20
C ASP A 482 -14.00 11.90 1.34
N VAL A 483 -13.09 11.33 0.54
CA VAL A 483 -13.44 10.16 -0.27
C VAL A 483 -13.74 8.93 0.60
N LEU A 484 -12.94 8.67 1.63
CA LEU A 484 -13.13 7.53 2.54
C LEU A 484 -14.42 7.65 3.37
N SER A 485 -14.72 8.82 3.92
CA SER A 485 -16.01 9.07 4.59
C SER A 485 -17.17 8.90 3.62
N GLY A 486 -17.03 9.36 2.38
CA GLY A 486 -18.07 9.17 1.37
C GLY A 486 -18.29 7.73 0.97
N TYR A 487 -17.30 6.85 1.10
CA TYR A 487 -17.53 5.41 0.98
C TYR A 487 -18.40 4.89 2.14
N ALA A 488 -18.06 5.23 3.39
CA ALA A 488 -18.81 4.80 4.57
C ALA A 488 -20.27 5.30 4.55
N ASP A 489 -20.48 6.54 4.11
CA ASP A 489 -21.78 7.19 4.00
C ASP A 489 -22.56 6.78 2.73
N ASN A 490 -21.97 5.97 1.84
CA ASN A 490 -22.51 5.64 0.52
C ASN A 490 -22.86 6.89 -0.34
N ARG A 491 -22.07 7.97 -0.25
CA ARG A 491 -22.24 9.23 -1.01
C ARG A 491 -21.88 9.14 -2.49
N TRP A 492 -21.12 8.11 -2.86
CA TRP A 492 -20.57 7.95 -4.20
C TRP A 492 -21.42 7.03 -5.07
N GLU A 493 -21.77 7.51 -6.27
CA GLU A 493 -22.39 6.72 -7.33
C GLU A 493 -21.34 6.43 -8.41
N PHE A 494 -21.28 5.20 -8.91
CA PHE A 494 -20.31 4.79 -9.93
C PHE A 494 -21.00 4.37 -11.23
N ILE A 495 -20.34 4.64 -12.36
CA ILE A 495 -20.84 4.35 -13.71
C ILE A 495 -20.85 2.84 -13.96
N GLU A 496 -19.85 2.13 -13.44
CA GLU A 496 -19.77 0.67 -13.49
C GLU A 496 -20.14 0.07 -12.14
N ARG A 497 -20.77 -1.11 -12.16
CA ARG A 497 -21.08 -1.84 -10.94
C ARG A 497 -19.79 -2.44 -10.38
N LEU A 498 -19.18 -1.74 -9.43
CA LEU A 498 -18.02 -2.24 -8.70
C LEU A 498 -18.42 -3.49 -7.90
N LYS A 499 -17.71 -4.60 -8.11
CA LYS A 499 -17.86 -5.77 -7.24
C LYS A 499 -17.30 -5.41 -5.86
N ARG A 500 -18.11 -5.64 -4.81
CA ARG A 500 -17.72 -5.37 -3.42
C ARG A 500 -16.72 -6.42 -2.95
#